data_AF-A0A369BJS6-F1
#
_entry.id   AF-A0A369BJS6-F1
#
_cell.length_a   1.000
_cell.length_b   1.000
_cell.length_c   1.000
_cell.angle_alpha   90.00
_cell.angle_beta   90.00
_cell.angle_gamma   90.00
#
_symmetry.space_group_name_H-M   'P 1'
#
loop_
_entity.id
_entity.type
_entity.pdbx_description
1 polymer ?
#
loop_
_entity_poly.entity_id
_entity_poly.type
_entity_poly.pdbx_seq_one_letter_code
_entity_poly.pdbx_strand_id
1 'polypeptide(L)'
;MNMSFICEDCGKTYCRETYTASSLSSTKKYWREKEGTKFGMCPDCYKEYKKQQEQKASEKANLPQLTGSEKQVTWALKIRLEKYKILADMLPRLNEKGIETYEKLFQTTEAKWWIDHRDSTGRELMVIAAAMMPPEMEAEIKAEEEKEKKAEKEAQEKHILRPENATEEAYVEVRIEDSRVSVISKKDDRIIAICKGLGYDWSSGARRRTMSYKTGTAIDRAAEIGNKILNAGFPVLINNAEAREKAVNGTYLPECKRWVSCKTKGTYQGWLAISWDGRDDKLYSTARKLPQSAWSSPCVVIKPRYYAEVEEFARLFDFQFSPGALEIVENEKRVMAAAEVVEPVKVPEPEAKDGLREILASSADVLDDLKDN
;
A
#
# COMPACT_ATOMS: atom_id res chain seq x y z
N MET A 1 -35.27 5.10 48.98
CA MET A 1 -36.39 4.30 49.51
C MET A 1 -36.05 2.85 49.30
N ASN A 2 -36.04 2.08 50.38
CA ASN A 2 -35.80 0.64 50.33
C ASN A 2 -37.14 -0.08 50.22
N MET A 3 -37.22 -1.01 49.29
CA MET A 3 -38.43 -1.77 48.99
C MET A 3 -38.10 -3.25 48.95
N SER A 4 -39.08 -4.09 49.27
CA SER A 4 -38.90 -5.54 49.36
C SER A 4 -39.35 -6.23 48.07
N PHE A 5 -38.55 -7.18 47.59
CA PHE A 5 -38.80 -7.96 46.36
C PHE A 5 -38.59 -9.44 46.62
N ILE A 6 -39.26 -10.29 45.86
CA ILE A 6 -39.03 -11.74 45.88
C ILE A 6 -37.96 -12.06 44.83
N CYS A 7 -36.86 -12.71 45.24
CA CYS A 7 -35.82 -13.15 44.33
C CYS A 7 -36.37 -14.17 43.33
N GLU A 8 -36.11 -13.95 42.04
CA GLU A 8 -36.52 -14.86 40.97
C GLU A 8 -35.83 -16.22 41.04
N ASP A 9 -34.61 -16.27 41.57
CA ASP A 9 -33.76 -17.46 41.61
C ASP A 9 -33.99 -18.32 42.87
N CYS A 10 -33.86 -17.73 44.07
CA CYS A 10 -34.02 -18.47 45.32
C CYS A 10 -35.38 -18.30 46.02
N GLY A 11 -36.27 -17.45 45.51
CA GLY A 11 -37.59 -17.19 46.11
C GLY A 11 -37.57 -16.42 47.44
N LYS A 12 -36.40 -16.03 47.96
CA LYS A 12 -36.28 -15.26 49.20
C LYS A 12 -36.63 -13.80 48.99
N THR A 13 -37.26 -13.19 49.99
CA THR A 13 -37.49 -11.74 50.03
C THR A 13 -36.17 -11.02 50.30
N TYR A 14 -35.85 -9.99 49.53
CA TYR A 14 -34.69 -9.14 49.71
C TYR A 14 -35.04 -7.66 49.53
N CYS A 15 -34.29 -6.79 50.21
CA CYS A 15 -34.48 -5.35 50.12
C CYS A 15 -33.49 -4.73 49.14
N ARG A 16 -33.96 -3.79 48.33
CA ARG A 16 -33.11 -3.00 47.42
C ARG A 16 -33.50 -1.54 47.47
N GLU A 17 -32.50 -0.67 47.35
CA GLU A 17 -32.73 0.76 47.12
C GLU A 17 -33.18 1.00 45.67
N THR A 18 -34.34 1.64 45.50
CA THR A 18 -34.98 1.79 44.18
C THR A 18 -35.01 3.23 43.68
N TYR A 19 -35.49 4.16 44.50
CA TYR A 19 -35.63 5.57 44.14
C TYR A 19 -35.41 6.51 45.34
N THR A 20 -35.13 7.78 45.06
CA THR A 20 -34.94 8.85 46.06
C THR A 20 -36.14 9.81 46.10
N ALA A 21 -36.20 10.69 47.10
CA ALA A 21 -37.27 11.68 47.22
C ALA A 21 -37.38 12.62 46.00
N SER A 22 -36.26 12.89 45.31
CA SER A 22 -36.19 13.72 44.10
C SER A 22 -36.53 12.97 42.80
N SER A 23 -36.73 11.64 42.85
CA SER A 23 -37.06 10.86 41.65
C SER A 23 -38.44 11.21 41.07
N LEU A 24 -38.58 11.09 39.74
CA LEU A 24 -39.82 11.37 39.02
C LEU A 24 -40.99 10.53 39.54
N SER A 25 -42.20 11.10 39.47
CA SER A 25 -43.43 10.45 39.92
C SER A 25 -43.67 9.09 39.22
N SER A 26 -43.38 9.02 37.92
CA SER A 26 -43.46 7.79 37.13
C SER A 26 -42.53 6.69 37.64
N THR A 27 -41.28 7.02 37.99
CA THR A 27 -40.31 6.08 38.57
C THR A 27 -40.76 5.59 39.94
N LYS A 28 -41.30 6.48 40.78
CA LYS A 28 -41.87 6.11 42.10
C LYS A 28 -43.04 5.15 41.94
N LYS A 29 -43.95 5.43 41.00
CA LYS A 29 -45.11 4.59 40.70
C LYS A 29 -44.68 3.20 40.22
N TYR A 30 -43.76 3.13 39.27
CA TYR A 30 -43.22 1.86 38.75
C TYR A 30 -42.67 0.95 39.85
N TRP A 31 -41.84 1.49 40.74
CA TRP A 31 -41.22 0.67 41.79
C TRP A 31 -42.24 0.22 42.85
N ARG A 32 -43.23 1.05 43.19
CA ARG A 32 -44.35 0.67 44.09
C ARG A 32 -45.21 -0.45 43.52
N GLU A 33 -45.45 -0.46 42.21
CA GLU A 33 -46.17 -1.55 41.53
C GLU A 33 -45.39 -2.88 41.52
N LYS A 34 -44.06 -2.82 41.62
CA LYS A 34 -43.17 -3.99 41.65
C LYS A 34 -42.86 -4.50 43.06
N GLU A 35 -43.17 -3.74 44.09
CA GLU A 35 -42.93 -4.15 45.49
C GLU A 35 -43.70 -5.44 45.82
N GLY A 36 -43.03 -6.37 46.50
CA GLY A 36 -43.60 -7.66 46.87
C GLY A 36 -43.76 -8.67 45.71
N THR A 37 -43.40 -8.29 44.47
CA THR A 37 -43.44 -9.20 43.31
C THR A 37 -42.09 -9.89 43.08
N LYS A 38 -42.08 -10.94 42.24
CA LYS A 38 -40.83 -11.53 41.73
C LYS A 38 -40.13 -10.52 40.84
N PHE A 39 -38.94 -10.10 41.26
CA PHE A 39 -38.17 -9.09 40.53
C PHE A 39 -36.68 -9.26 40.80
N GLY A 40 -35.93 -9.65 39.78
CA GLY A 40 -34.46 -9.74 39.79
C GLY A 40 -33.88 -10.77 40.77
N MET A 41 -32.56 -10.74 40.91
CA MET A 41 -31.79 -11.59 41.82
C MET A 41 -31.46 -10.86 43.11
N CYS A 42 -31.54 -11.56 44.24
CA CYS A 42 -31.03 -11.05 45.50
C CYS A 42 -29.49 -10.91 45.46
N PRO A 43 -28.88 -10.17 46.39
CA PRO A 43 -27.42 -9.96 46.40
C PRO A 43 -26.60 -11.27 46.42
N ASP A 44 -27.06 -12.29 47.13
CA ASP A 44 -26.37 -13.58 47.22
C ASP A 44 -26.45 -14.36 45.91
N CYS A 45 -27.65 -14.49 45.33
CA CYS A 45 -27.85 -15.12 44.02
C CYS A 45 -27.09 -14.37 42.91
N TYR A 46 -27.08 -13.04 42.97
CA TYR A 46 -26.35 -12.22 42.00
C TYR A 46 -24.83 -12.42 42.12
N LYS A 47 -24.31 -12.58 43.34
CA LYS A 47 -22.90 -12.88 43.58
C LYS A 47 -22.51 -14.24 43.00
N GLU A 48 -23.35 -15.26 43.20
CA GLU A 48 -23.11 -16.60 42.66
C GLU A 48 -23.24 -16.62 41.13
N TYR A 49 -24.27 -15.99 40.58
CA TYR A 49 -24.42 -15.79 39.12
C TYR A 49 -23.17 -15.14 38.52
N LYS A 50 -22.64 -14.10 39.17
CA LYS A 50 -21.43 -13.41 38.69
C LYS A 50 -20.19 -14.30 38.75
N LYS A 51 -20.01 -15.08 39.83
CA LYS A 51 -18.92 -16.08 39.95
C LYS A 51 -18.99 -17.10 38.82
N GLN A 52 -20.17 -17.61 38.51
CA GLN A 52 -20.37 -18.55 37.39
C GLN A 52 -20.08 -17.90 36.02
N GLN A 53 -20.45 -16.63 35.81
CA GLN A 53 -20.12 -15.91 34.58
C GLN A 53 -18.62 -15.69 34.40
N GLU A 54 -17.92 -15.33 35.48
CA GLU A 54 -16.45 -15.18 35.47
C GLU A 54 -15.77 -16.52 35.15
N GLN A 55 -16.25 -17.62 35.74
CA GLN A 55 -15.74 -18.96 35.47
C GLN A 55 -15.94 -19.36 33.98
N LYS A 56 -17.15 -19.17 33.44
CA LYS A 56 -17.45 -19.43 32.02
C LYS A 56 -16.59 -18.57 31.08
N ALA A 57 -16.32 -17.31 31.44
CA ALA A 57 -15.47 -16.44 30.65
C ALA A 57 -14.01 -16.94 30.63
N SER A 58 -13.52 -17.45 31.76
CA SER A 58 -12.20 -18.07 31.87
C SER A 58 -12.08 -19.32 31.02
N GLU A 59 -13.11 -20.18 31.04
CA GLU A 59 -13.17 -21.40 30.22
C GLU A 59 -13.23 -21.08 28.73
N LYS A 60 -14.08 -20.11 28.33
CA LYS A 60 -14.15 -19.66 26.93
C LYS A 60 -12.82 -19.09 26.42
N ALA A 61 -12.04 -18.49 27.31
CA ALA A 61 -10.70 -17.97 27.01
C ALA A 61 -9.58 -19.02 27.14
N ASN A 62 -9.91 -20.30 27.40
CA ASN A 62 -8.95 -21.38 27.63
C ASN A 62 -7.89 -21.07 28.71
N LEU A 63 -8.27 -20.29 29.73
CA LEU A 63 -7.36 -19.94 30.82
C LEU A 63 -7.29 -21.06 31.87
N PRO A 64 -6.10 -21.43 32.35
CA PRO A 64 -5.95 -22.51 33.34
C PRO A 64 -6.60 -22.15 34.68
N GLN A 65 -6.95 -23.16 35.47
CA GLN A 65 -7.49 -22.94 36.82
C GLN A 65 -6.45 -22.30 37.74
N LEU A 66 -6.90 -21.39 38.61
CA LEU A 66 -6.01 -20.72 39.56
C LEU A 66 -5.81 -21.57 40.82
N THR A 67 -4.60 -21.51 41.39
CA THR A 67 -4.22 -22.18 42.63
C THR A 67 -4.15 -21.19 43.78
N GLY A 68 -4.71 -21.55 44.94
CA GLY A 68 -4.72 -20.71 46.16
C GLY A 68 -5.93 -20.99 47.05
N SER A 69 -6.15 -20.16 48.07
CA SER A 69 -7.39 -20.25 48.87
C SER A 69 -8.63 -19.85 48.04
N GLU A 70 -9.81 -20.37 48.39
CA GLU A 70 -11.04 -20.08 47.64
C GLU A 70 -11.33 -18.57 47.49
N LYS A 71 -11.05 -17.80 48.54
CA LYS A 71 -11.18 -16.33 48.53
C LYS A 71 -10.17 -15.68 47.58
N GLN A 72 -8.92 -16.14 47.56
CA GLN A 72 -7.89 -15.63 46.65
C GLN A 72 -8.22 -15.98 45.20
N VAL A 73 -8.61 -17.23 44.92
CA VAL A 73 -8.96 -17.69 43.58
C VAL A 73 -10.12 -16.86 43.01
N THR A 74 -11.18 -16.65 43.80
CA THR A 74 -12.34 -15.85 43.37
C THR A 74 -11.94 -14.41 43.03
N TRP A 75 -11.10 -13.77 43.85
CA TRP A 75 -10.67 -12.40 43.61
C TRP A 75 -9.68 -12.28 42.45
N ALA A 76 -8.69 -13.17 42.41
CA ALA A 76 -7.68 -13.24 41.36
C ALA A 76 -8.28 -13.50 39.99
N LEU A 77 -9.32 -14.34 39.89
CA LEU A 77 -10.02 -14.61 38.64
C LEU A 77 -10.63 -13.33 38.04
N LYS A 78 -11.26 -12.52 38.88
CA LYS A 78 -11.82 -11.22 38.46
C LYS A 78 -10.72 -10.29 37.93
N ILE A 79 -9.60 -10.19 38.64
CA ILE A 79 -8.45 -9.38 38.23
C ILE A 79 -7.91 -9.89 36.89
N ARG A 80 -7.65 -11.21 36.78
CA ARG A 80 -7.11 -11.85 35.57
C ARG A 80 -7.99 -11.60 34.35
N LEU A 81 -9.31 -11.77 34.48
CA LEU A 81 -10.24 -11.54 33.37
C LEU A 81 -10.32 -10.08 32.94
N GLU A 82 -10.21 -9.15 33.89
CA GLU A 82 -10.14 -7.71 33.58
C GLU A 82 -8.86 -7.38 32.78
N LYS A 83 -7.70 -7.88 33.22
CA LYS A 83 -6.44 -7.71 32.49
C LYS A 83 -6.45 -8.41 31.13
N TYR A 84 -7.05 -9.60 31.04
CA TYR A 84 -7.20 -10.35 29.79
C TYR A 84 -7.96 -9.53 28.75
N LYS A 85 -9.08 -8.91 29.13
CA LYS A 85 -9.84 -8.05 28.22
C LYS A 85 -9.03 -6.84 27.74
N ILE A 86 -8.32 -6.16 28.65
CA ILE A 86 -7.52 -4.99 28.30
C ILE A 86 -6.37 -5.34 27.35
N LEU A 87 -5.68 -6.46 27.61
CA LEU A 87 -4.54 -6.87 26.79
C LEU A 87 -4.96 -7.54 25.48
N ALA A 88 -6.14 -8.18 25.42
CA ALA A 88 -6.69 -8.73 24.18
C ALA A 88 -6.87 -7.65 23.10
N ASP A 89 -7.27 -6.42 23.48
CA ASP A 89 -7.39 -5.29 22.54
C ASP A 89 -6.03 -4.85 21.95
N MET A 90 -4.92 -5.21 22.61
CA MET A 90 -3.57 -4.89 22.15
C MET A 90 -2.96 -5.98 21.26
N LEU A 91 -3.51 -7.21 21.27
CA LEU A 91 -2.98 -8.36 20.51
C LEU A 91 -2.69 -8.05 19.03
N PRO A 92 -3.57 -7.37 18.26
CA PRO A 92 -3.31 -7.10 16.84
C PRO A 92 -2.09 -6.20 16.57
N ARG A 93 -1.56 -5.54 17.60
CA ARG A 93 -0.43 -4.62 17.52
C ARG A 93 0.86 -5.23 18.05
N LEU A 94 0.80 -6.44 18.61
CA LEU A 94 1.97 -7.14 19.12
C LEU A 94 2.67 -7.87 17.97
N ASN A 95 4.00 -7.89 18.04
CA ASN A 95 4.79 -8.83 17.25
C ASN A 95 4.69 -10.24 17.86
N GLU A 96 5.23 -11.23 17.15
CA GLU A 96 5.22 -12.64 17.57
C GLU A 96 5.68 -12.85 19.02
N LYS A 97 6.81 -12.25 19.42
CA LYS A 97 7.31 -12.28 20.80
C LYS A 97 6.32 -11.69 21.82
N GLY A 98 5.61 -10.63 21.45
CA GLY A 98 4.59 -10.03 22.28
C GLY A 98 3.38 -10.95 22.46
N ILE A 99 2.98 -11.69 21.41
CA ILE A 99 1.90 -12.68 21.48
C ILE A 99 2.30 -13.83 22.42
N GLU A 100 3.51 -14.36 22.28
CA GLU A 100 4.02 -15.43 23.15
C GLU A 100 4.09 -14.99 24.63
N THR A 101 4.56 -13.75 24.88
CA THR A 101 4.60 -13.18 26.22
C THR A 101 3.19 -13.05 26.82
N TYR A 102 2.22 -12.66 26.00
CA TYR A 102 0.81 -12.57 26.40
C TYR A 102 0.27 -13.94 26.79
N GLU A 103 0.48 -14.96 25.95
CA GLU A 103 0.03 -16.32 26.22
C GLU A 103 0.61 -16.85 27.52
N LYS A 104 1.92 -16.71 27.72
CA LYS A 104 2.61 -17.14 28.96
C LYS A 104 2.12 -16.40 30.20
N LEU A 105 1.93 -15.08 30.12
CA LEU A 105 1.38 -14.28 31.22
C LEU A 105 0.05 -14.88 31.70
N PHE A 106 -0.84 -15.23 30.78
CA PHE A 106 -2.15 -15.77 31.10
C PHE A 106 -2.17 -17.26 31.46
N GLN A 107 -1.06 -17.98 31.26
CA GLN A 107 -0.82 -19.29 31.83
C GLN A 107 -0.45 -19.26 33.33
N THR A 108 -0.22 -18.08 33.92
CA THR A 108 0.08 -17.95 35.36
C THR A 108 -1.11 -18.40 36.21
N THR A 109 -0.93 -19.49 36.95
CA THR A 109 -1.98 -20.12 37.76
C THR A 109 -2.03 -19.63 39.21
N GLU A 110 -0.99 -18.99 39.72
CA GLU A 110 -0.96 -18.57 41.13
C GLU A 110 -1.91 -17.41 41.41
N ALA A 111 -2.94 -17.63 42.24
CA ALA A 111 -3.90 -16.58 42.60
C ALA A 111 -3.23 -15.40 43.32
N LYS A 112 -2.21 -15.68 44.14
CA LYS A 112 -1.45 -14.66 44.86
C LYS A 112 -0.75 -13.69 43.90
N TRP A 113 -0.18 -14.20 42.81
CA TRP A 113 0.53 -13.38 41.83
C TRP A 113 -0.37 -12.30 41.22
N TRP A 114 -1.59 -12.67 40.81
CA TRP A 114 -2.57 -11.73 40.26
C TRP A 114 -3.03 -10.68 41.27
N ILE A 115 -3.09 -11.06 42.55
CA ILE A 115 -3.45 -10.14 43.65
C ILE A 115 -2.32 -9.15 43.94
N ASP A 116 -1.08 -9.62 43.95
CA ASP A 116 0.10 -8.80 44.22
C ASP A 116 0.33 -7.78 43.10
N HIS A 117 0.00 -8.14 41.84
CA HIS A 117 0.15 -7.28 40.66
C HIS A 117 -1.17 -6.63 40.18
N ARG A 118 -2.20 -6.58 41.03
CA ARG A 118 -3.53 -6.07 40.64
C ARG A 118 -3.50 -4.62 40.14
N ASP A 119 -2.63 -3.81 40.75
CA ASP A 119 -2.49 -2.37 40.49
C ASP A 119 -1.59 -2.11 39.28
N SER A 120 -0.91 -3.13 38.75
CA SER A 120 -0.04 -3.00 37.58
C SER A 120 -0.85 -2.76 36.30
N THR A 121 -0.32 -1.91 35.42
CA THR A 121 -0.92 -1.72 34.09
C THR A 121 -0.73 -2.98 33.23
N GLY A 122 -1.55 -3.15 32.19
CA GLY A 122 -1.37 -4.27 31.25
C GLY A 122 0.05 -4.33 30.67
N ARG A 123 0.65 -3.17 30.39
CA ARG A 123 2.02 -3.05 29.90
C ARG A 123 3.05 -3.48 30.94
N GLU A 124 2.88 -3.10 32.20
CA GLU A 124 3.76 -3.54 33.29
C GLU A 124 3.71 -5.06 33.47
N LEU A 125 2.52 -5.66 33.39
CA LEU A 125 2.38 -7.13 33.47
C LEU A 125 3.13 -7.84 32.34
N MET A 126 3.09 -7.28 31.12
CA MET A 126 3.85 -7.82 29.98
C MET A 126 5.38 -7.71 30.20
N VAL A 127 5.84 -6.62 30.82
CA VAL A 127 7.26 -6.45 31.17
C VAL A 127 7.69 -7.43 32.25
N ILE A 128 6.86 -7.62 33.28
CA ILE A 128 7.12 -8.57 34.37
C ILE A 128 7.13 -10.00 33.81
N ALA A 129 6.17 -10.37 32.97
CA ALA A 129 6.13 -11.68 32.32
C ALA A 129 7.36 -11.92 31.44
N ALA A 130 7.82 -10.91 30.70
CA ALA A 130 9.06 -10.99 29.92
C ALA A 130 10.31 -11.16 30.81
N ALA A 131 10.35 -10.49 31.97
CA ALA A 131 11.46 -10.60 32.92
C ALA A 131 11.48 -11.92 33.71
N MET A 132 10.33 -12.60 33.82
CA MET A 132 10.21 -13.92 34.46
C MET A 132 10.56 -15.08 33.50
N MET A 133 10.84 -14.82 32.22
CA MET A 133 11.33 -15.84 31.28
C MET A 133 12.75 -16.27 31.65
N PRO A 134 13.02 -17.57 31.85
CA PRO A 134 14.38 -18.05 32.14
C PRO A 134 15.34 -17.71 30.99
N PRO A 135 16.59 -17.29 31.28
CA PRO A 135 17.60 -17.00 30.25
C PRO A 135 17.84 -18.18 29.29
N GLU A 136 17.68 -19.41 29.78
CA GLU A 136 17.80 -20.66 29.02
C GLU A 136 16.76 -20.74 27.90
N MET A 137 15.52 -20.35 28.19
CA MET A 137 14.43 -20.34 27.21
C MET A 137 14.60 -19.21 26.18
N GLU A 138 15.13 -18.05 26.59
CA GLU A 138 15.50 -16.99 25.63
C GLU A 138 16.63 -17.45 24.69
N ALA A 139 17.57 -18.25 25.21
CA ALA A 139 18.63 -18.84 24.41
C ALA A 139 18.11 -19.91 23.45
N GLU A 140 17.17 -20.75 23.87
CA GLU A 140 16.50 -21.75 23.01
C GLU A 140 15.72 -21.10 21.87
N ILE A 141 14.94 -20.05 22.14
CA ILE A 141 14.20 -19.29 21.11
C ILE A 141 15.18 -18.69 20.10
N LYS A 142 16.26 -18.04 20.57
CA LYS A 142 17.29 -17.50 19.67
C LYS A 142 17.94 -18.60 18.84
N ALA A 143 18.23 -19.75 19.44
CA ALA A 143 18.83 -20.88 18.74
C ALA A 143 17.88 -21.46 17.67
N GLU A 144 16.58 -21.51 17.95
CA GLU A 144 15.57 -21.96 16.98
C GLU A 144 15.38 -20.96 15.83
N GLU A 145 15.27 -19.66 16.13
CA GLU A 145 15.26 -18.61 15.10
C GLU A 145 16.53 -18.63 14.22
N GLU A 146 17.70 -18.82 14.84
CA GLU A 146 18.97 -18.94 14.11
C GLU A 146 19.00 -20.20 13.24
N LYS A 147 18.44 -21.30 13.72
CA LYS A 147 18.33 -22.56 12.98
C LYS A 147 17.39 -22.42 11.78
N GLU A 148 16.24 -21.77 11.93
CA GLU A 148 15.32 -21.47 10.83
C GLU A 148 15.94 -20.54 9.80
N LYS A 149 16.55 -19.43 10.23
CA LYS A 149 17.28 -18.49 9.34
C LYS A 149 18.39 -19.21 8.59
N LYS A 150 19.11 -20.13 9.24
CA LYS A 150 20.15 -20.94 8.61
C LYS A 150 19.56 -21.90 7.56
N ALA A 151 18.48 -22.61 7.90
CA ALA A 151 17.81 -23.53 6.97
C ALA A 151 17.25 -22.79 5.74
N GLU A 152 16.68 -21.60 5.93
CA GLU A 152 16.19 -20.75 4.84
C GLU A 152 17.34 -20.29 3.94
N LYS A 153 18.46 -19.85 4.54
CA LYS A 153 19.65 -19.45 3.80
C LYS A 153 20.23 -20.61 2.98
N GLU A 154 20.34 -21.80 3.57
CA GLU A 154 20.81 -23.01 2.88
C GLU A 154 19.87 -23.42 1.73
N ALA A 155 18.55 -23.23 1.89
CA ALA A 155 17.59 -23.46 0.82
C ALA A 155 17.75 -22.43 -0.32
N GLN A 156 18.00 -21.16 0.01
CA GLN A 156 18.23 -20.10 -0.98
C GLN A 156 19.54 -20.30 -1.74
N GLU A 157 20.62 -20.73 -1.08
CA GLU A 157 21.94 -20.94 -1.71
C GLU A 157 21.90 -22.02 -2.82
N LYS A 158 20.94 -22.95 -2.80
CA LYS A 158 20.70 -23.89 -3.92
C LYS A 158 20.27 -23.23 -5.22
N HIS A 159 19.89 -21.95 -5.18
CA HIS A 159 19.43 -21.19 -6.34
C HIS A 159 20.48 -20.20 -6.87
N ILE A 160 21.75 -20.35 -6.46
CA ILE A 160 22.86 -19.58 -7.02
C ILE A 160 23.11 -20.01 -8.47
N LEU A 161 23.01 -19.05 -9.38
CA LEU A 161 23.36 -19.19 -10.79
C LEU A 161 24.84 -18.83 -10.94
N ARG A 162 25.67 -19.81 -11.32
CA ARG A 162 27.10 -19.60 -11.56
C ARG A 162 27.38 -19.60 -13.07
N PRO A 163 27.90 -18.52 -13.65
CA PRO A 163 28.22 -18.48 -15.07
C PRO A 163 29.53 -19.23 -15.36
N GLU A 164 29.69 -19.78 -16.58
CA GLU A 164 30.91 -20.52 -16.97
C GLU A 164 32.17 -19.64 -16.93
N ASN A 165 32.02 -18.35 -17.23
CA ASN A 165 33.07 -17.34 -17.17
C ASN A 165 33.20 -16.69 -15.77
N ALA A 166 32.83 -17.41 -14.70
CA ALA A 166 32.89 -16.86 -13.35
C ALA A 166 34.32 -16.43 -12.97
N THR A 167 34.51 -15.13 -12.76
CA THR A 167 35.79 -14.55 -12.29
C THR A 167 35.86 -14.44 -10.77
N GLU A 168 34.72 -14.55 -10.10
CA GLU A 168 34.58 -14.41 -8.64
C GLU A 168 33.85 -15.61 -8.05
N GLU A 169 34.14 -15.92 -6.79
CA GLU A 169 33.43 -16.96 -6.04
C GLU A 169 32.23 -16.43 -5.26
N ALA A 170 32.27 -15.16 -4.84
CA ALA A 170 31.20 -14.54 -4.07
C ALA A 170 30.00 -14.21 -4.97
N TYR A 171 28.81 -14.65 -4.57
CA TYR A 171 27.59 -14.35 -5.30
C TYR A 171 27.07 -12.94 -5.01
N VAL A 172 26.33 -12.41 -5.98
CA VAL A 172 25.56 -11.18 -5.87
C VAL A 172 24.10 -11.54 -5.66
N GLU A 173 23.47 -10.97 -4.64
CA GLU A 173 22.08 -11.26 -4.32
C GLU A 173 21.15 -10.21 -4.95
N VAL A 174 20.15 -10.67 -5.68
CA VAL A 174 19.08 -9.87 -6.28
C VAL A 174 17.77 -10.26 -5.61
N ARG A 175 17.19 -9.32 -4.87
CA ARG A 175 15.92 -9.50 -4.18
C ARG A 175 14.82 -8.74 -4.88
N ILE A 176 13.75 -9.45 -5.19
CA ILE A 176 12.46 -8.87 -5.53
C ILE A 176 11.68 -8.65 -4.23
N GLU A 177 11.25 -7.41 -4.02
CA GLU A 177 10.30 -6.97 -3.00
C GLU A 177 9.08 -6.37 -3.74
N ASP A 178 7.94 -6.19 -3.07
CA ASP A 178 6.64 -5.84 -3.70
C ASP A 178 6.71 -4.73 -4.77
N SER A 179 7.49 -3.67 -4.51
CA SER A 179 7.61 -2.51 -5.39
C SER A 179 9.05 -2.14 -5.72
N ARG A 180 10.01 -3.03 -5.49
CA ARG A 180 11.43 -2.72 -5.75
C ARG A 180 12.28 -3.95 -6.00
N VAL A 181 13.40 -3.72 -6.69
CA VAL A 181 14.47 -4.70 -6.85
C VAL A 181 15.70 -4.18 -6.13
N SER A 182 16.28 -5.02 -5.27
CA SER A 182 17.46 -4.72 -4.48
C SER A 182 18.63 -5.60 -4.92
N VAL A 183 19.82 -5.03 -5.06
CA VAL A 183 21.07 -5.74 -5.35
C VAL A 183 22.01 -5.56 -4.16
N ILE A 184 22.41 -6.69 -3.57
CA ILE A 184 23.27 -6.77 -2.39
C ILE A 184 24.54 -7.51 -2.79
N SER A 185 25.67 -6.85 -2.58
CA SER A 185 26.99 -7.37 -2.91
C SER A 185 28.05 -6.72 -2.03
N LYS A 186 29.24 -7.33 -1.99
CA LYS A 186 30.44 -6.61 -1.57
C LYS A 186 30.70 -5.46 -2.54
N LYS A 187 31.38 -4.43 -2.06
CA LYS A 187 31.73 -3.28 -2.90
C LYS A 187 32.63 -3.72 -4.06
N ASP A 188 32.10 -3.65 -5.27
CA ASP A 188 32.82 -3.92 -6.53
C ASP A 188 32.39 -2.86 -7.57
N ASP A 189 33.37 -2.23 -8.23
CA ASP A 189 33.13 -1.13 -9.15
C ASP A 189 32.43 -1.55 -10.45
N ARG A 190 32.61 -2.81 -10.90
CA ARG A 190 31.90 -3.37 -12.07
C ARG A 190 30.41 -3.53 -11.75
N ILE A 191 30.07 -4.07 -10.58
CA ILE A 191 28.68 -4.19 -10.13
C ILE A 191 28.06 -2.80 -9.99
N ILE A 192 28.78 -1.86 -9.37
CA ILE A 192 28.31 -0.48 -9.21
C ILE A 192 28.04 0.18 -10.56
N ALA A 193 28.93 -0.01 -11.54
CA ALA A 193 28.76 0.54 -12.89
C ALA A 193 27.53 -0.04 -13.58
N ILE A 194 27.32 -1.36 -13.50
CA ILE A 194 26.14 -2.04 -14.06
C ILE A 194 24.86 -1.50 -13.40
N CYS A 195 24.82 -1.47 -12.06
CA CYS A 195 23.68 -0.94 -11.31
C CYS A 195 23.35 0.51 -11.72
N LYS A 196 24.35 1.40 -11.76
CA LYS A 196 24.15 2.79 -12.17
C LYS A 196 23.64 2.92 -13.60
N GLY A 197 24.18 2.11 -14.53
CA GLY A 197 23.74 2.09 -15.92
C GLY A 197 22.28 1.70 -16.09
N LEU A 198 21.75 0.87 -15.20
CA LEU A 198 20.34 0.49 -15.15
C LEU A 198 19.49 1.37 -14.21
N GLY A 199 20.04 2.48 -13.71
CA GLY A 199 19.33 3.43 -12.86
C GLY A 199 19.05 2.93 -11.43
N TYR A 200 19.86 2.00 -10.92
CA TYR A 200 19.81 1.59 -9.51
C TYR A 200 20.62 2.55 -8.64
N ASP A 201 19.97 3.05 -7.60
CA ASP A 201 20.55 4.03 -6.68
C ASP A 201 20.97 3.38 -5.36
N TRP A 202 21.98 3.94 -4.71
CA TRP A 202 22.37 3.48 -3.39
C TRP A 202 21.39 3.99 -2.34
N SER A 203 20.74 3.07 -1.61
CA SER A 203 19.86 3.41 -0.49
C SER A 203 20.00 2.34 0.59
N SER A 204 19.97 2.74 1.87
CA SER A 204 19.95 1.86 3.06
C SER A 204 20.73 0.54 2.90
N GLY A 205 22.03 0.64 2.58
CA GLY A 205 22.94 -0.51 2.51
C GLY A 205 22.89 -1.38 1.25
N ALA A 206 22.07 -1.03 0.24
CA ALA A 206 21.96 -1.79 -1.00
C ALA A 206 21.75 -0.88 -2.23
N ARG A 207 21.97 -1.42 -3.44
CA ARG A 207 21.55 -0.77 -4.69
C ARG A 207 20.09 -1.10 -4.94
N ARG A 208 19.22 -0.12 -5.15
CA ARG A 208 17.78 -0.34 -5.32
C ARG A 208 17.20 0.35 -6.54
N ARG A 209 16.19 -0.27 -7.12
CA ARG A 209 15.35 0.27 -8.19
C ARG A 209 13.88 0.14 -7.79
N THR A 210 13.15 1.24 -7.76
CA THR A 210 11.70 1.23 -7.47
C THR A 210 10.90 1.01 -8.75
N MET A 211 9.86 0.18 -8.65
CA MET A 211 8.97 -0.11 -9.77
C MET A 211 7.96 1.00 -10.00
N SER A 212 7.75 1.31 -11.27
CA SER A 212 6.75 2.23 -11.78
C SER A 212 6.35 1.79 -13.19
N TYR A 213 5.32 2.41 -13.77
CA TYR A 213 4.96 2.15 -15.17
C TYR A 213 6.15 2.35 -16.13
N LYS A 214 7.10 3.24 -15.80
CA LYS A 214 8.29 3.52 -16.63
C LYS A 214 9.34 2.43 -16.57
N THR A 215 9.42 1.73 -15.44
CA THR A 215 10.48 0.75 -15.17
C THR A 215 10.00 -0.68 -15.38
N GLY A 216 8.79 -0.91 -15.89
CA GLY A 216 8.25 -2.26 -16.09
C GLY A 216 8.10 -3.08 -14.80
N THR A 217 8.12 -4.41 -14.94
CA THR A 217 7.89 -5.33 -13.82
C THR A 217 9.15 -5.58 -13.01
N ALA A 218 8.99 -5.90 -11.72
CA ALA A 218 10.11 -6.27 -10.86
C ALA A 218 10.84 -7.53 -11.37
N ILE A 219 10.10 -8.46 -11.97
CA ILE A 219 10.63 -9.69 -12.54
C ILE A 219 11.57 -9.38 -13.71
N ASP A 220 11.15 -8.54 -14.67
CA ASP A 220 11.99 -8.19 -15.80
C ASP A 220 13.21 -7.37 -15.38
N ARG A 221 13.06 -6.46 -14.40
CA ARG A 221 14.18 -5.67 -13.87
C ARG A 221 15.19 -6.53 -13.11
N ALA A 222 14.72 -7.50 -12.33
CA ALA A 222 15.57 -8.48 -11.63
C ALA A 222 16.27 -9.43 -12.61
N ALA A 223 15.56 -9.86 -13.65
CA ALA A 223 16.13 -10.69 -14.71
C ALA A 223 17.19 -9.94 -15.52
N GLU A 224 16.93 -8.68 -15.88
CA GLU A 224 17.85 -7.81 -16.63
C GLU A 224 19.14 -7.56 -15.84
N ILE A 225 19.03 -7.12 -14.58
CA ILE A 225 20.22 -6.89 -13.74
C ILE A 225 20.97 -8.19 -13.48
N GLY A 226 20.27 -9.29 -13.21
CA GLY A 226 20.85 -10.60 -13.01
C GLY A 226 21.63 -11.07 -14.23
N ASN A 227 21.05 -10.95 -15.43
CA ASN A 227 21.70 -11.28 -16.70
C ASN A 227 22.97 -10.46 -16.94
N LYS A 228 22.93 -9.14 -16.70
CA LYS A 228 24.12 -8.27 -16.86
C LYS A 228 25.24 -8.64 -15.89
N ILE A 229 24.89 -8.98 -14.64
CA ILE A 229 25.86 -9.39 -13.61
C ILE A 229 26.45 -10.77 -13.93
N LEU A 230 25.63 -11.73 -14.38
CA LEU A 230 26.09 -13.06 -14.84
C LEU A 230 27.08 -12.93 -15.99
N ASN A 231 26.75 -12.13 -17.02
CA ASN A 231 27.65 -11.89 -18.15
C ASN A 231 28.95 -11.18 -17.76
N ALA A 232 28.93 -10.42 -16.66
CA ALA A 232 30.13 -9.79 -16.09
C ALA A 232 31.00 -10.76 -15.26
N GLY A 233 30.62 -12.04 -15.16
CA GLY A 233 31.42 -13.10 -14.52
C GLY A 233 31.15 -13.27 -13.03
N PHE A 234 30.04 -12.76 -12.51
CA PHE A 234 29.68 -12.93 -11.10
C PHE A 234 28.57 -13.98 -10.94
N PRO A 235 28.68 -14.90 -9.97
CA PRO A 235 27.55 -15.72 -9.57
C PRO A 235 26.40 -14.85 -9.04
N VAL A 236 25.16 -15.23 -9.30
CA VAL A 236 23.97 -14.45 -8.90
C VAL A 236 22.95 -15.33 -8.20
N LEU A 237 22.47 -14.89 -7.05
CA LEU A 237 21.31 -15.44 -6.37
C LEU A 237 20.09 -14.55 -6.63
N ILE A 238 19.02 -15.09 -7.21
CA ILE A 238 17.75 -14.37 -7.38
C ILE A 238 16.66 -15.11 -6.61
N ASN A 239 15.95 -14.41 -5.72
CA ASN A 239 14.93 -14.99 -4.83
C ASN A 239 13.61 -15.38 -5.51
N ASN A 240 13.52 -15.25 -6.84
CA ASN A 240 12.33 -15.53 -7.63
C ASN A 240 12.67 -16.46 -8.81
N ALA A 241 11.89 -17.53 -8.99
CA ALA A 241 12.15 -18.56 -9.99
C ALA A 241 11.99 -18.07 -11.44
N GLU A 242 10.94 -17.30 -11.73
CA GLU A 242 10.70 -16.77 -13.08
C GLU A 242 11.79 -15.78 -13.49
N ALA A 243 12.20 -14.90 -12.57
CA ALA A 243 13.29 -13.96 -12.81
C ALA A 243 14.63 -14.67 -13.07
N ARG A 244 14.90 -15.81 -12.40
CA ARG A 244 16.09 -16.64 -12.68
C ARG A 244 16.09 -17.16 -14.10
N GLU A 245 14.99 -17.77 -14.53
CA GLU A 245 14.88 -18.34 -15.86
C GLU A 245 15.05 -17.26 -16.94
N LYS A 246 14.36 -16.12 -16.78
CA LYS A 246 14.50 -14.97 -17.68
C LYS A 246 15.91 -14.40 -17.70
N ALA A 247 16.60 -14.36 -16.55
CA ALA A 247 17.99 -13.90 -16.47
C ALA A 247 18.94 -14.79 -17.27
N VAL A 248 18.78 -16.11 -17.18
CA VAL A 248 19.63 -17.07 -17.91
C VAL A 248 19.34 -17.03 -19.41
N ASN A 249 18.06 -17.08 -19.78
CA ASN A 249 17.65 -17.18 -21.18
C ASN A 249 17.64 -15.84 -21.92
N GLY A 250 17.79 -14.72 -21.21
CA GLY A 250 17.73 -13.37 -21.79
C GLY A 250 16.34 -12.99 -22.30
N THR A 251 15.28 -13.61 -21.77
CA THR A 251 13.88 -13.44 -22.24
C THR A 251 13.12 -12.35 -21.47
N TYR A 252 13.82 -11.50 -20.72
CA TYR A 252 13.24 -10.36 -20.04
C TYR A 252 12.92 -9.23 -21.02
N LEU A 253 11.89 -8.43 -20.72
CA LEU A 253 11.58 -7.22 -21.48
C LEU A 253 12.49 -6.07 -21.04
N PRO A 254 13.33 -5.48 -21.92
CA PRO A 254 14.21 -4.35 -21.55
C PRO A 254 13.43 -3.13 -21.04
N GLU A 255 14.07 -2.29 -20.22
CA GLU A 255 13.42 -1.07 -19.70
C GLU A 255 13.07 -0.11 -20.84
N CYS A 256 11.79 0.25 -20.98
CA CYS A 256 11.37 1.19 -22.00
C CYS A 256 11.87 2.60 -21.66
N LYS A 257 12.61 3.21 -22.59
CA LYS A 257 13.20 4.55 -22.45
C LYS A 257 12.42 5.65 -23.17
N ARG A 258 11.36 5.29 -23.91
CA ARG A 258 10.61 6.19 -24.78
C ARG A 258 9.12 6.12 -24.45
N TRP A 259 8.59 7.20 -23.91
CA TRP A 259 7.24 7.24 -23.34
C TRP A 259 6.39 8.35 -23.94
N VAL A 260 5.17 8.00 -24.30
CA VAL A 260 4.05 8.93 -24.44
C VAL A 260 3.27 8.94 -23.12
N SER A 261 3.20 10.10 -22.49
CA SER A 261 2.62 10.28 -21.15
C SER A 261 1.59 11.40 -21.12
N CYS A 262 0.80 11.51 -20.06
CA CYS A 262 -0.14 12.61 -19.88
C CYS A 262 0.44 13.70 -18.97
N LYS A 263 0.30 14.97 -19.36
CA LYS A 263 0.55 16.11 -18.47
C LYS A 263 -0.61 16.28 -17.50
N THR A 264 -0.33 16.17 -16.20
CA THR A 264 -1.36 16.26 -15.16
C THR A 264 -1.57 17.67 -14.59
N LYS A 265 -0.64 18.61 -14.84
CA LYS A 265 -0.65 19.97 -14.29
C LYS A 265 -0.03 20.98 -15.25
N GLY A 266 -0.30 22.26 -15.03
CA GLY A 266 0.27 23.39 -15.76
C GLY A 266 -0.45 23.70 -17.08
N THR A 267 0.15 24.58 -17.90
CA THR A 267 -0.46 25.10 -19.14
C THR A 267 -0.88 24.04 -20.14
N TYR A 268 -0.21 22.88 -20.13
CA TYR A 268 -0.48 21.75 -21.03
C TYR A 268 -1.22 20.60 -20.33
N GLN A 269 -1.93 20.85 -19.23
CA GLN A 269 -2.71 19.81 -18.55
C GLN A 269 -3.66 19.11 -19.54
N GLY A 270 -3.69 17.78 -19.49
CA GLY A 270 -4.46 16.93 -20.39
C GLY A 270 -3.83 16.68 -21.75
N TRP A 271 -2.62 17.20 -22.03
CA TRP A 271 -1.93 16.95 -23.30
C TRP A 271 -1.06 15.68 -23.24
N LEU A 272 -0.86 15.08 -24.41
CA LEU A 272 0.09 13.99 -24.60
C LEU A 272 1.52 14.57 -24.61
N ALA A 273 2.43 13.91 -23.93
CA ALA A 273 3.82 14.31 -23.74
C ALA A 273 4.75 13.18 -24.20
N ILE A 274 5.45 13.42 -25.29
CA ILE A 274 6.47 12.55 -25.87
C ILE A 274 7.80 12.86 -25.18
N SER A 275 8.37 11.85 -24.54
CA SER A 275 9.62 11.95 -23.78
C SER A 275 10.51 10.74 -24.00
N TRP A 276 11.82 10.96 -23.99
CA TRP A 276 12.82 9.89 -24.12
C TRP A 276 14.02 10.17 -23.23
N ASP A 277 14.80 9.13 -22.95
CA ASP A 277 16.05 9.23 -22.20
C ASP A 277 17.21 9.72 -23.08
N GLY A 278 18.07 10.57 -22.51
CA GLY A 278 19.20 11.18 -23.22
C GLY A 278 18.86 12.23 -24.28
N ARG A 279 19.90 12.74 -24.95
CA ARG A 279 19.78 13.73 -26.03
C ARG A 279 19.68 13.01 -27.38
N ASP A 280 18.64 13.34 -28.14
CA ASP A 280 18.46 12.88 -29.52
C ASP A 280 17.86 14.01 -30.36
N ASP A 281 18.73 14.77 -31.03
CA ASP A 281 18.33 15.96 -31.80
C ASP A 281 17.49 15.58 -33.03
N LYS A 282 17.71 14.38 -33.60
CA LYS A 282 16.93 13.90 -34.75
C LYS A 282 15.52 13.55 -34.30
N LEU A 283 15.38 12.77 -33.23
CA LEU A 283 14.08 12.40 -32.68
C LEU A 283 13.31 13.63 -32.21
N TYR A 284 14.01 14.60 -31.58
CA TYR A 284 13.44 15.90 -31.25
C TYR A 284 12.89 16.63 -32.48
N SER A 285 13.72 16.79 -33.52
CA SER A 285 13.33 17.51 -34.74
C SER A 285 12.13 16.84 -35.43
N THR A 286 12.06 15.50 -35.40
CA THR A 286 10.94 14.74 -35.96
C THR A 286 9.68 14.90 -35.11
N ALA A 287 9.77 14.77 -33.78
CA ALA A 287 8.64 14.98 -32.88
C ALA A 287 8.06 16.40 -33.00
N ARG A 288 8.91 17.42 -33.24
CA ARG A 288 8.48 18.81 -33.47
C ARG A 288 7.72 19.03 -34.78
N LYS A 289 7.76 18.09 -35.73
CA LYS A 289 6.96 18.14 -36.97
C LYS A 289 5.51 17.66 -36.76
N LEU A 290 5.20 17.07 -35.61
CA LEU A 290 3.84 16.63 -35.31
C LEU A 290 2.88 17.82 -35.20
N PRO A 291 1.60 17.64 -35.60
CA PRO A 291 0.62 18.71 -35.67
C PRO A 291 0.45 19.44 -34.34
N GLN A 292 0.52 20.78 -34.38
CA GLN A 292 0.39 21.66 -33.21
C GLN A 292 1.23 21.24 -32.00
N SER A 293 2.39 20.59 -32.24
CA SER A 293 3.28 20.25 -31.15
C SER A 293 3.86 21.52 -30.51
N ALA A 294 4.21 21.45 -29.23
CA ALA A 294 4.97 22.49 -28.53
C ALA A 294 6.11 21.87 -27.71
N TRP A 295 7.11 22.68 -27.36
CA TRP A 295 8.14 22.26 -26.42
C TRP A 295 7.72 22.61 -24.99
N SER A 296 7.69 21.62 -24.11
CA SER A 296 7.46 21.78 -22.67
C SER A 296 8.49 20.94 -21.94
N SER A 297 9.64 21.55 -21.63
CA SER A 297 10.80 20.84 -21.09
C SER A 297 10.41 19.81 -20.00
N PRO A 298 10.89 18.55 -20.08
CA PRO A 298 11.82 17.99 -21.07
C PRO A 298 11.13 17.24 -22.23
N CYS A 299 9.87 17.54 -22.55
CA CYS A 299 9.07 16.78 -23.51
C CYS A 299 8.49 17.62 -24.64
N VAL A 300 8.17 16.95 -25.76
CA VAL A 300 7.33 17.51 -26.81
C VAL A 300 5.88 17.20 -26.48
N VAL A 301 5.03 18.22 -26.41
CA VAL A 301 3.62 18.09 -26.05
C VAL A 301 2.71 18.30 -27.25
N ILE A 302 1.63 17.52 -27.33
CA ILE A 302 0.69 17.48 -28.44
C ILE A 302 -0.73 17.33 -27.90
N LYS A 303 -1.70 18.00 -28.54
CA LYS A 303 -3.11 17.91 -28.15
C LYS A 303 -3.65 16.49 -28.38
N PRO A 304 -4.49 15.96 -27.48
CA PRO A 304 -5.07 14.62 -27.61
C PRO A 304 -5.79 14.34 -28.93
N ARG A 305 -6.44 15.36 -29.53
CA ARG A 305 -7.12 15.25 -30.82
C ARG A 305 -6.25 14.69 -31.98
N TYR A 306 -4.93 14.80 -31.86
CA TYR A 306 -3.95 14.27 -32.84
C TYR A 306 -3.42 12.89 -32.41
N TYR A 307 -4.27 12.08 -31.77
CA TYR A 307 -3.85 10.79 -31.22
C TYR A 307 -3.35 9.84 -32.32
N ALA A 308 -3.94 9.89 -33.53
CA ALA A 308 -3.57 9.00 -34.62
C ALA A 308 -2.12 9.22 -35.08
N GLU A 309 -1.70 10.48 -35.20
CA GLU A 309 -0.31 10.83 -35.54
C GLU A 309 0.65 10.46 -34.40
N VAL A 310 0.21 10.58 -33.14
CA VAL A 310 1.02 10.19 -31.98
C VAL A 310 1.16 8.67 -31.88
N GLU A 311 0.11 7.89 -32.20
CA GLU A 311 0.16 6.42 -32.26
C GLU A 311 1.09 5.93 -33.36
N GLU A 312 1.01 6.53 -34.55
CA GLU A 312 1.90 6.19 -35.66
C GLU A 312 3.35 6.57 -35.34
N PHE A 313 3.57 7.75 -34.76
CA PHE A 313 4.89 8.15 -34.26
C PHE A 313 5.41 7.16 -33.21
N ALA A 314 4.56 6.74 -32.28
CA ALA A 314 4.96 5.80 -31.24
C ALA A 314 5.35 4.44 -31.81
N ARG A 315 4.60 3.96 -32.82
CA ARG A 315 4.89 2.71 -33.53
C ARG A 315 6.20 2.79 -34.33
N LEU A 316 6.47 3.91 -35.00
CA LEU A 316 7.67 4.09 -35.82
C LEU A 316 8.97 4.23 -35.00
N PHE A 317 8.87 4.75 -33.78
CA PHE A 317 10.04 5.03 -32.94
C PHE A 317 10.09 4.24 -31.62
N ASP A 318 9.28 3.17 -31.53
CA ASP A 318 9.20 2.25 -30.38
C ASP A 318 8.88 2.94 -29.04
N PHE A 319 7.94 3.88 -29.05
CA PHE A 319 7.42 4.47 -27.81
C PHE A 319 6.29 3.61 -27.23
N GLN A 320 6.22 3.59 -25.91
CA GLN A 320 5.09 3.03 -25.18
C GLN A 320 4.23 4.13 -24.56
N PHE A 321 2.95 3.84 -24.36
CA PHE A 321 2.02 4.75 -23.70
C PHE A 321 1.94 4.44 -22.21
N SER A 322 2.01 5.48 -21.39
CA SER A 322 1.67 5.37 -19.97
C SER A 322 0.16 5.06 -19.81
N PRO A 323 -0.27 4.46 -18.69
CA PRO A 323 -1.69 4.21 -18.43
C PRO A 323 -2.59 5.44 -18.61
N GLY A 324 -2.19 6.60 -18.06
CA GLY A 324 -2.98 7.83 -18.21
C GLY A 324 -2.94 8.46 -19.60
N ALA A 325 -2.00 8.07 -20.47
CA ALA A 325 -1.99 8.50 -21.86
C ALA A 325 -2.91 7.63 -22.72
N LEU A 326 -2.94 6.31 -22.46
CA LEU A 326 -3.88 5.38 -23.08
C LEU A 326 -5.34 5.80 -22.80
N GLU A 327 -5.63 6.19 -21.56
CA GLU A 327 -6.97 6.67 -21.18
C GLU A 327 -7.40 7.89 -22.00
N ILE A 328 -6.50 8.86 -22.17
CA ILE A 328 -6.77 10.06 -22.99
C ILE A 328 -6.99 9.70 -24.46
N VAL A 329 -6.13 8.85 -25.03
CA VAL A 329 -6.24 8.43 -26.43
C VAL A 329 -7.56 7.68 -26.66
N GLU A 330 -7.92 6.76 -25.76
CA GLU A 330 -9.17 6.01 -25.84
C GLU A 330 -10.40 6.92 -25.70
N ASN A 331 -10.35 7.93 -24.83
CA ASN A 331 -11.41 8.92 -24.71
C ASN A 331 -11.57 9.74 -26.01
N GLU A 332 -10.48 10.20 -26.62
CA GLU A 332 -10.55 10.94 -27.90
C GLU A 332 -11.06 10.06 -29.05
N LYS A 333 -10.67 8.78 -29.10
CA LYS A 333 -11.23 7.81 -30.06
C LYS A 333 -12.75 7.72 -29.93
N ARG A 334 -13.27 7.65 -28.71
CA ARG A 334 -14.72 7.62 -28.45
C ARG A 334 -15.42 8.90 -28.88
N VAL A 335 -14.84 10.06 -28.57
CA VAL A 335 -15.39 11.36 -28.98
C VAL A 335 -15.46 11.47 -30.50
N MET A 336 -14.40 11.10 -31.21
CA MET A 336 -14.35 11.14 -32.67
C MET A 336 -15.29 10.11 -33.32
N ALA A 337 -15.45 8.93 -32.73
CA ALA A 337 -16.39 7.92 -33.21
C ALA A 337 -17.87 8.34 -33.03
N ALA A 338 -18.16 9.15 -32.00
CA ALA A 338 -19.49 9.68 -31.74
C ALA A 338 -19.79 10.99 -32.50
N ALA A 339 -18.82 11.56 -33.21
CA ALA A 339 -18.99 12.80 -33.95
C ALA A 339 -19.93 12.61 -35.16
N GLU A 340 -20.85 13.55 -35.34
CA GLU A 340 -21.78 13.54 -36.46
C GLU A 340 -21.04 13.78 -37.78
N VAL A 341 -21.18 12.84 -38.73
CA VAL A 341 -20.65 12.99 -40.07
C VAL A 341 -21.63 13.79 -40.91
N VAL A 342 -21.26 15.02 -41.21
CA VAL A 342 -22.03 15.91 -42.09
C VAL A 342 -21.30 16.04 -43.43
N GLU A 343 -22.06 16.05 -44.53
CA GLU A 343 -21.53 16.47 -45.84
C GLU A 343 -21.78 17.97 -46.00
N PRO A 344 -20.74 18.82 -45.86
CA PRO A 344 -20.90 20.24 -46.01
C PRO A 344 -21.22 20.59 -47.46
N VAL A 345 -22.21 21.45 -47.67
CA VAL A 345 -22.48 22.05 -48.97
C VAL A 345 -21.30 22.95 -49.32
N LYS A 346 -20.63 22.68 -50.45
CA LYS A 346 -19.60 23.57 -50.99
C LYS A 346 -20.25 24.88 -51.42
N VAL A 347 -19.98 25.94 -50.68
CA VAL A 347 -20.36 27.29 -51.10
C VAL A 347 -19.35 27.71 -52.19
N PRO A 348 -19.81 28.09 -53.40
CA PRO A 348 -18.90 28.62 -54.41
C PRO A 348 -18.22 29.87 -53.87
N GLU A 349 -16.89 29.91 -53.94
CA GLU A 349 -16.15 31.12 -53.61
C GLU A 349 -16.57 32.22 -54.57
N PRO A 350 -16.98 33.42 -54.09
CA PRO A 350 -17.27 34.52 -54.98
C PRO A 350 -16.00 34.85 -55.76
N GLU A 351 -16.10 34.93 -57.09
CA GLU A 351 -15.01 35.40 -57.94
C GLU A 351 -14.52 36.74 -57.38
N ALA A 352 -13.24 36.80 -57.02
CA ALA A 352 -12.61 38.03 -56.56
C ALA A 352 -12.68 39.06 -57.70
N LYS A 353 -13.66 39.97 -57.64
CA LYS A 353 -13.69 41.13 -58.52
C LYS A 353 -12.46 41.97 -58.23
N ASP A 354 -11.61 42.14 -59.24
CA ASP A 354 -10.43 42.98 -59.20
C ASP A 354 -10.85 44.46 -59.11
N GLY A 355 -11.19 44.91 -57.90
CA GLY A 355 -11.63 46.29 -57.64
C GLY A 355 -10.60 47.34 -58.05
N LEU A 356 -9.34 46.95 -58.28
CA LEU A 356 -8.29 47.83 -58.80
C LEU A 356 -8.49 48.16 -60.29
N ARG A 357 -9.00 47.21 -61.10
CA ARG A 357 -9.32 47.45 -62.52
C ARG A 357 -10.51 48.39 -62.69
N GLU A 358 -11.53 48.28 -61.84
CA GLU A 358 -12.70 49.17 -61.88
C GLU A 358 -12.33 50.62 -61.51
N ILE A 359 -11.45 50.82 -60.53
CA ILE A 359 -10.97 52.16 -60.13
C ILE A 359 -10.06 52.78 -61.21
N LEU A 360 -9.20 52.00 -61.86
CA LEU A 360 -8.34 52.48 -62.94
C LEU A 360 -9.11 52.84 -64.21
N ALA A 361 -10.26 52.21 -64.45
CA ALA A 361 -11.14 52.56 -65.57
C ALA A 361 -11.97 53.83 -65.31
N SER A 362 -12.23 54.19 -64.05
CA SER A 362 -13.05 55.36 -63.69
C SER A 362 -12.26 56.68 -63.59
N SER A 363 -10.92 56.65 -63.67
CA SER A 363 -10.07 57.85 -63.54
C SER A 363 -9.59 58.41 -64.89
N ALA A 364 -10.07 57.86 -66.01
CA ALA A 364 -9.70 58.31 -67.36
C ALA A 364 -10.52 59.52 -67.88
N ASP A 365 -11.50 60.00 -67.11
CA ASP A 365 -12.17 61.28 -67.40
C ASP A 365 -11.35 62.43 -66.81
N VAL A 366 -10.34 62.87 -67.58
CA VAL A 366 -9.63 64.12 -67.31
C VAL A 366 -10.61 65.28 -67.48
N LEU A 367 -10.84 66.05 -66.40
CA LEU A 367 -11.61 67.30 -66.45
C LEU A 367 -11.00 68.25 -67.48
N ASP A 368 -11.80 68.72 -68.44
CA ASP A 368 -11.37 69.60 -69.55
C ASP A 368 -10.76 70.93 -69.06
N ASP A 369 -10.97 71.32 -67.80
CA ASP A 369 -10.40 72.53 -67.16
C ASP A 369 -8.89 72.45 -66.85
N LEU A 370 -8.25 71.29 -67.07
CA LEU A 370 -6.79 71.10 -66.92
C LEU A 370 -6.02 71.10 -68.26
N LYS A 371 -6.67 71.47 -69.37
CA LYS A 371 -5.98 71.71 -70.64
C LYS A 371 -5.54 73.19 -70.70
N ASP A 372 -4.26 73.45 -70.46
CA ASP A 372 -3.66 74.74 -70.80
C ASP A 372 -3.75 74.97 -72.33
N ASN A 373 -4.15 76.20 -72.71
CA ASN A 373 -4.48 76.67 -74.08
C ASN A 373 -3.52 76.24 -75.20
#